data_AF-M1AU12-F1
#
_entry.id   AF-M1AU12-F1
#
_cell.length_a   1.000
_cell.length_b   1.000
_cell.length_c   1.000
_cell.angle_alpha   90.00
_cell.angle_beta   90.00
_cell.angle_gamma   90.00
#
_symmetry.space_group_name_H-M   'P 1'
#
loop_
_entity.id
_entity.type
_entity.pdbx_description
1 polymer ?
#
loop_
_entity_poly.entity_id
_entity_poly.type
_entity_poly.pdbx_seq_one_letter_code
_entity_poly.pdbx_strand_id
1 'polypeptide(L)'
;MGALSLMTVFSVIIGRIFHSVPAQFQTTLPIGEYAAVALLFFFGIKSIKDAWELPSKDVETGEKSSQELDEFAEAEELVKEKASKRLTNPLEILWKSFSLVFFAEWGDRSMLATIALGAAQSPWGVASGAIAGHLVATSIAILGGGFLANYISEKLVGYLGGVLFLIFAVATLFGVF
;
A
#
# COMPACT_ATOMS: atom_id res chain seq x y z
N MET A 1 8.47 5.86 -7.54
CA MET A 1 8.62 5.70 -9.00
C MET A 1 9.65 4.66 -9.39
N GLY A 2 10.92 4.75 -8.98
CA GLY A 2 11.94 3.77 -9.41
C GLY A 2 11.57 2.30 -9.23
N ALA A 3 10.98 1.94 -8.08
CA ALA A 3 10.49 0.58 -7.81
C ALA A 3 9.40 0.11 -8.79
N LEU A 4 8.34 0.92 -8.97
CA LEU A 4 7.24 0.64 -9.89
C LEU A 4 7.71 0.55 -11.34
N SER A 5 8.62 1.42 -11.77
CA SER A 5 9.18 1.38 -13.11
C SER A 5 10.00 0.11 -13.34
N LEU A 6 10.82 -0.30 -12.38
CA LEU A 6 11.58 -1.55 -12.48
C LEU A 6 10.65 -2.76 -12.52
N MET A 7 9.64 -2.79 -11.65
CA MET A 7 8.61 -3.84 -11.65
C MET A 7 7.89 -3.94 -13.00
N THR A 8 7.52 -2.79 -13.58
CA THR A 8 6.85 -2.72 -14.89
C THR A 8 7.73 -3.29 -16.00
N VAL A 9 9.02 -2.91 -16.03
CA VAL A 9 9.96 -3.43 -17.04
C VAL A 9 10.16 -4.94 -16.87
N PHE A 10 10.33 -5.43 -15.65
CA PHE A 10 10.40 -6.87 -15.41
C PHE A 10 9.14 -7.60 -15.86
N SER A 11 7.96 -7.04 -15.54
CA SER A 11 6.67 -7.60 -15.94
C SER A 11 6.53 -7.70 -17.46
N VAL A 12 6.96 -6.68 -18.19
CA VAL A 12 6.93 -6.68 -19.66
C VAL A 12 7.92 -7.70 -20.25
N ILE A 13 9.13 -7.80 -19.67
CA ILE A 13 10.13 -8.80 -20.09
C ILE A 13 9.59 -10.21 -19.84
N ILE A 14 9.01 -10.46 -18.67
CA ILE A 14 8.36 -11.73 -18.33
C ILE A 14 7.22 -11.99 -19.31
N GLY A 15 6.34 -11.02 -19.59
CA GLY A 15 5.28 -11.15 -20.58
C GLY A 15 5.79 -11.53 -21.98
N ARG A 16 6.95 -10.99 -22.39
CA ARG A 16 7.59 -11.39 -23.64
C ARG A 16 8.13 -12.82 -23.63
N ILE A 17 8.73 -13.24 -22.52
CA ILE A 17 9.23 -14.61 -22.34
C ILE A 17 8.06 -15.61 -22.25
N PHE A 18 6.91 -15.19 -21.69
CA PHE A 18 5.72 -16.00 -21.46
C PHE A 18 4.87 -16.27 -22.71
N HIS A 19 5.36 -15.95 -23.92
CA HIS A 19 4.81 -16.51 -25.17
C HIS A 19 4.90 -18.05 -25.22
N SER A 20 5.53 -18.70 -24.22
CA SER A 20 5.79 -20.14 -24.15
C SER A 20 5.35 -20.86 -22.87
N VAL A 21 4.46 -20.31 -22.02
CA VAL A 21 4.06 -20.99 -20.75
C VAL A 21 2.55 -21.28 -20.70
N PRO A 22 2.14 -22.54 -20.38
CA PRO A 22 0.73 -22.95 -20.39
C PRO A 22 -0.09 -22.30 -19.28
N ALA A 23 -1.40 -22.22 -19.49
CA ALA A 23 -2.43 -21.73 -18.57
C ALA A 23 -2.57 -22.52 -17.23
N GLN A 24 -1.58 -23.33 -16.87
CA GLN A 24 -1.63 -24.25 -15.72
C GLN A 24 -1.26 -23.63 -14.37
N PHE A 25 -0.97 -22.31 -14.30
CA PHE A 25 -0.75 -21.60 -13.05
C PHE A 25 -2.03 -20.91 -12.50
N GLN A 26 -3.21 -21.40 -12.87
CA GLN A 26 -4.51 -20.94 -12.35
C GLN A 26 -5.01 -21.78 -11.16
N THR A 27 -4.11 -22.41 -10.39
CA THR A 27 -4.50 -22.92 -9.07
C THR A 27 -4.26 -21.82 -8.05
N THR A 28 -5.16 -20.83 -8.03
CA THR A 28 -5.31 -19.88 -6.92
C THR A 28 -5.61 -20.74 -5.69
N LEU A 29 -4.59 -21.00 -4.87
CA LEU A 29 -4.83 -21.58 -3.56
C LEU A 29 -5.70 -20.58 -2.79
N PRO A 30 -6.89 -20.99 -2.28
CA PRO A 30 -7.84 -20.08 -1.64
C PRO A 30 -7.29 -19.47 -0.34
N ILE A 31 -6.12 -19.91 0.11
CA ILE A 31 -5.32 -19.27 1.17
C ILE A 31 -5.12 -17.77 0.93
N GLY A 32 -4.94 -17.33 -0.32
CA GLY A 32 -4.76 -15.91 -0.62
C GLY A 32 -6.00 -15.08 -0.28
N GLU A 33 -7.18 -15.57 -0.63
CA GLU A 33 -8.46 -14.91 -0.37
C GLU A 33 -8.76 -14.89 1.13
N TYR A 34 -8.60 -16.03 1.83
CA TYR A 34 -8.81 -16.07 3.28
C TYR A 34 -7.81 -15.18 4.04
N ALA A 35 -6.55 -15.13 3.62
CA ALA A 35 -5.55 -14.24 4.21
C ALA A 35 -5.89 -12.77 3.94
N ALA A 36 -6.33 -12.42 2.73
CA ALA A 36 -6.77 -11.07 2.39
C ALA A 36 -7.98 -10.67 3.25
N VAL A 37 -8.99 -11.53 3.38
CA VAL A 37 -10.16 -11.28 4.24
C VAL A 37 -9.74 -11.07 5.69
N ALA A 38 -8.89 -11.94 6.24
CA ALA A 38 -8.41 -11.83 7.61
C ALA A 38 -7.66 -10.52 7.86
N LEU A 39 -6.76 -10.13 6.94
CA LEU A 39 -6.00 -8.88 7.03
C LEU A 39 -6.91 -7.66 6.90
N LEU A 40 -7.79 -7.63 5.90
CA LEU A 40 -8.72 -6.53 5.67
C LEU A 40 -9.68 -6.36 6.87
N PHE A 41 -10.16 -7.46 7.44
CA PHE A 41 -11.00 -7.41 8.63
C PHE A 41 -10.23 -6.89 9.85
N PHE A 42 -9.02 -7.39 10.08
CA PHE A 42 -8.14 -6.95 11.16
C PHE A 42 -7.80 -5.46 11.04
N PHE A 43 -7.34 -5.01 9.88
CA PHE A 43 -7.02 -3.61 9.64
C PHE A 43 -8.26 -2.72 9.67
N GLY A 44 -9.42 -3.22 9.21
CA GLY A 44 -10.68 -2.51 9.27
C GLY A 44 -11.11 -2.18 10.69
N ILE A 45 -11.13 -3.19 11.57
CA ILE A 45 -11.44 -2.98 12.99
C ILE A 45 -10.38 -2.10 13.65
N LYS A 46 -9.10 -2.36 13.38
CA LYS A 46 -8.00 -1.59 13.95
C LYS A 46 -8.12 -0.11 13.58
N SER A 47 -8.30 0.23 12.31
CA SER A 47 -8.46 1.63 11.87
C SER A 47 -9.65 2.33 12.51
N ILE A 48 -10.77 1.64 12.72
CA ILE A 48 -11.94 2.22 13.41
C ILE A 48 -11.63 2.43 14.90
N LYS A 49 -10.96 1.46 15.54
CA LYS A 49 -10.56 1.56 16.95
C LYS A 49 -9.59 2.72 17.16
N ASP A 50 -8.52 2.79 16.36
CA ASP A 50 -7.53 3.87 16.41
C ASP A 50 -8.21 5.23 16.18
N ALA A 51 -9.19 5.31 15.27
CA ALA A 51 -9.97 6.53 15.03
C ALA A 51 -10.88 6.95 16.20
N TRP A 52 -11.36 5.99 16.98
CA TRP A 52 -12.19 6.23 18.16
C TRP A 52 -11.35 6.70 19.35
N GLU A 53 -10.15 6.15 19.52
CA GLU A 53 -9.23 6.45 20.62
C GLU A 53 -8.61 7.85 20.51
N LEU A 54 -8.45 8.38 19.29
CA LEU A 54 -8.07 9.77 19.07
C LEU A 54 -8.95 10.69 19.95
N PRO A 55 -8.40 11.59 20.79
CA PRO A 55 -9.20 12.40 21.69
C PRO A 55 -10.11 13.36 20.90
N SER A 56 -11.40 13.34 21.24
CA SER A 56 -12.32 14.41 20.84
C SER A 56 -11.87 15.67 21.58
N LYS A 57 -11.79 16.80 20.90
CA LYS A 57 -11.12 18.02 21.33
C LYS A 57 -11.60 18.65 22.66
N ASP A 58 -12.49 18.01 23.44
CA ASP A 58 -13.24 18.70 24.48
C ASP A 58 -13.21 18.17 25.94
N VAL A 59 -12.86 16.92 26.34
CA VAL A 59 -13.06 16.56 27.79
C VAL A 59 -12.06 15.62 28.53
N GLU A 60 -11.32 14.68 27.96
CA GLU A 60 -10.54 13.69 28.77
C GLU A 60 -9.01 13.77 28.63
N THR A 61 -8.46 14.98 28.63
CA THR A 61 -7.05 15.31 28.32
C THR A 61 -6.01 14.89 29.39
N GLY A 62 -6.40 14.24 30.50
CA GLY A 62 -5.50 14.06 31.66
C GLY A 62 -4.58 12.83 31.61
N GLU A 63 -5.14 11.62 31.52
CA GLU A 63 -4.39 10.39 31.84
C GLU A 63 -4.07 9.51 30.63
N LYS A 64 -4.98 9.38 29.66
CA LYS A 64 -4.72 8.62 28.41
C LYS A 64 -3.86 9.37 27.41
N SER A 65 -3.95 10.71 27.42
CA SER A 65 -3.06 11.56 26.64
C SER A 65 -1.60 11.25 26.97
N SER A 66 -1.25 11.04 28.24
CA SER A 66 0.11 10.67 28.65
C SER A 66 0.56 9.33 28.08
N GLN A 67 -0.31 8.33 28.05
CA GLN A 67 0.05 6.97 27.66
C GLN A 67 0.16 6.81 26.13
N GLU A 68 -0.72 7.45 25.36
CA GLU A 68 -0.58 7.53 23.90
C GLU A 68 0.57 8.46 23.51
N LEU A 69 0.74 9.61 24.17
CA LEU A 69 1.94 10.44 23.97
C LEU A 69 3.21 9.67 24.30
N ASP A 70 3.20 8.78 25.30
CA ASP A 70 4.33 7.91 25.62
C ASP A 70 4.56 6.82 24.55
N GLU A 71 3.52 6.15 24.03
CA GLU A 71 3.67 5.15 22.96
C GLU A 71 4.05 5.77 21.61
N PHE A 72 3.47 6.93 21.25
CA PHE A 72 3.86 7.69 20.08
C PHE A 72 5.25 8.31 20.26
N ALA A 73 5.61 8.78 21.45
CA ALA A 73 6.96 9.25 21.74
C ALA A 73 7.96 8.10 21.74
N GLU A 74 7.62 6.90 22.22
CA GLU A 74 8.46 5.70 22.11
C GLU A 74 8.57 5.24 20.65
N ALA A 75 7.49 5.25 19.88
CA ALA A 75 7.54 4.92 18.46
C ALA A 75 8.34 5.96 17.68
N GLU A 76 8.18 7.25 18.00
CA GLU A 76 8.94 8.35 17.40
C GLU A 76 10.39 8.34 17.88
N GLU A 77 10.67 7.92 19.12
CA GLU A 77 12.01 7.76 19.69
C GLU A 77 12.69 6.51 19.15
N LEU A 78 12.00 5.39 18.95
CA LEU A 78 12.52 4.19 18.30
C LEU A 78 12.72 4.42 16.80
N VAL A 79 11.84 5.19 16.15
CA VAL A 79 12.03 5.65 14.77
C VAL A 79 13.18 6.65 14.73
N LYS A 80 13.27 7.61 15.66
CA LYS A 80 14.40 8.55 15.78
C LYS A 80 15.68 7.85 16.18
N GLU A 81 15.68 6.79 16.96
CA GLU A 81 16.86 6.04 17.40
C GLU A 81 17.32 5.15 16.25
N LYS A 82 16.40 4.49 15.54
CA LYS A 82 16.69 3.80 14.27
C LYS A 82 17.06 4.77 13.14
N ALA A 83 16.62 6.02 13.19
CA ALA A 83 16.98 7.08 12.25
C ALA A 83 18.21 7.91 12.69
N SER A 84 18.56 7.89 13.99
CA SER A 84 19.71 8.54 14.66
C SER A 84 20.90 7.60 14.79
N LYS A 85 20.68 6.28 14.69
CA LYS A 85 21.50 5.42 13.82
C LYS A 85 21.38 5.97 12.41
N ARG A 86 22.11 7.06 12.24
CA ARG A 86 22.00 8.04 11.19
C ARG A 86 22.01 7.31 9.86
N LEU A 87 20.86 7.23 9.21
CA LEU A 87 20.76 6.99 7.76
C LEU A 87 21.36 8.21 7.07
N THR A 88 22.66 8.42 7.29
CA THR A 88 23.39 9.61 6.85
C THR A 88 23.55 9.59 5.34
N ASN A 89 23.35 8.41 4.74
CA ASN A 89 23.53 8.18 3.33
C ASN A 89 22.18 8.30 2.61
N PRO A 90 21.98 9.29 1.73
CA PRO A 90 20.75 9.40 0.93
C PRO A 90 20.45 8.14 0.12
N LEU A 91 21.48 7.34 -0.19
CA LEU A 91 21.33 6.02 -0.82
C LEU A 91 20.62 5.00 0.05
N GLU A 92 20.80 5.06 1.38
CA GLU A 92 20.14 4.11 2.28
C GLU A 92 18.64 4.39 2.39
N ILE A 93 18.25 5.66 2.43
CA ILE A 93 16.84 6.08 2.41
C ILE A 93 16.20 5.68 1.07
N LEU A 94 16.90 5.93 -0.03
CA LEU A 94 16.45 5.52 -1.36
C LEU A 94 16.27 4.00 -1.45
N TRP A 95 17.24 3.23 -0.95
CA TRP A 95 17.20 1.78 -0.96
C TRP A 95 16.06 1.20 -0.11
N LYS A 96 15.84 1.74 1.10
CA LYS A 96 14.75 1.30 1.99
C LYS A 96 13.40 1.60 1.37
N SER A 97 13.19 2.82 0.88
CA SER A 97 11.92 3.23 0.26
C SER A 97 11.67 2.45 -1.04
N PHE A 98 12.72 2.24 -1.84
CA PHE A 98 12.65 1.41 -3.04
C PHE A 98 12.26 -0.03 -2.71
N SER A 99 12.95 -0.66 -1.76
CA SER A 99 12.72 -2.07 -1.41
C SER A 99 11.32 -2.27 -0.84
N LEU A 100 10.88 -1.37 0.05
CA LEU A 100 9.53 -1.41 0.62
C LEU A 100 8.47 -1.40 -0.48
N VAL A 101 8.54 -0.43 -1.40
CA VAL A 101 7.56 -0.31 -2.49
C VAL A 101 7.67 -1.48 -3.47
N PHE A 102 8.89 -1.90 -3.82
CA PHE A 102 9.10 -3.00 -4.75
C PHE A 102 8.50 -4.30 -4.25
N PHE A 103 8.76 -4.67 -2.98
CA PHE A 103 8.19 -5.89 -2.40
C PHE A 103 6.69 -5.77 -2.11
N ALA A 104 6.19 -4.57 -1.79
CA ALA A 104 4.75 -4.35 -1.59
C ALA A 104 3.93 -4.54 -2.87
N GLU A 105 4.51 -4.14 -4.01
CA GLU A 105 3.85 -4.21 -5.33
C GLU A 105 4.20 -5.51 -6.07
N TRP A 106 5.13 -6.31 -5.53
CA TRP A 106 5.57 -7.55 -6.16
C TRP A 106 4.46 -8.59 -6.16
N GLY A 107 4.04 -9.00 -7.35
CA GLY A 107 2.98 -10.00 -7.52
C GLY A 107 1.56 -9.43 -7.38
N ASP A 108 1.40 -8.11 -7.34
CA ASP A 108 0.08 -7.46 -7.42
C ASP A 108 -0.60 -7.73 -8.77
N ARG A 109 -1.92 -7.57 -8.79
CA ARG A 109 -2.79 -7.54 -9.98
C ARG A 109 -2.24 -6.61 -11.06
N SER A 110 -1.66 -5.46 -10.72
CA SER A 110 -1.03 -4.57 -11.72
C SER A 110 0.17 -5.22 -12.42
N MET A 111 0.97 -6.03 -11.71
CA MET A 111 2.07 -6.81 -12.28
C MET A 111 1.55 -7.86 -13.26
N LEU A 112 0.54 -8.64 -12.86
CA LEU A 112 -0.06 -9.67 -13.72
C LEU A 112 -0.74 -9.07 -14.95
N ALA A 113 -1.44 -7.94 -14.80
CA ALA A 113 -2.04 -7.22 -15.92
C ALA A 113 -0.96 -6.72 -16.91
N THR A 114 0.16 -6.21 -16.39
CA THR A 114 1.29 -5.75 -17.22
C THR A 114 1.97 -6.91 -17.95
N ILE A 115 2.14 -8.07 -17.30
CA ILE A 115 2.65 -9.30 -17.95
C ILE A 115 1.74 -9.71 -19.10
N ALA A 116 0.43 -9.81 -18.84
CA ALA A 116 -0.55 -10.21 -19.84
C ALA A 116 -0.58 -9.23 -21.03
N LEU A 117 -0.57 -7.92 -20.76
CA LEU A 117 -0.58 -6.89 -21.79
C LEU A 117 0.75 -6.85 -22.57
N GLY A 118 1.89 -7.06 -21.90
CA GLY A 118 3.21 -7.15 -22.53
C GLY A 118 3.40 -8.40 -23.40
N ALA A 119 2.67 -9.48 -23.08
CA ALA A 119 2.59 -10.67 -23.93
C ALA A 119 1.75 -10.43 -25.19
N ALA A 120 0.65 -9.66 -25.06
CA ALA A 120 -0.32 -9.45 -26.14
C ALA A 120 0.01 -8.26 -27.07
N GLN A 121 0.69 -7.22 -26.57
CA GLN A 121 0.88 -5.94 -27.26
C GLN A 121 2.37 -5.54 -27.36
N SER A 122 2.66 -4.36 -27.92
CA SER A 122 4.03 -3.86 -28.06
C SER A 122 4.66 -3.57 -26.68
N PRO A 123 5.80 -4.20 -26.31
CA PRO A 123 6.46 -4.05 -25.00
C PRO A 123 6.80 -2.62 -24.66
N TRP A 124 7.32 -1.88 -25.65
CA TRP A 124 7.71 -0.49 -25.47
C TRP A 124 6.49 0.40 -25.19
N GLY A 125 5.37 0.16 -25.88
CA GLY A 125 4.11 0.85 -25.61
C GLY A 125 3.53 0.49 -24.25
N VAL A 126 3.55 -0.78 -23.87
CA VAL A 126 3.05 -1.24 -22.56
C VAL A 126 3.91 -0.70 -21.41
N ALA A 127 5.23 -0.80 -21.51
CA ALA A 127 6.15 -0.31 -20.47
C ALA A 127 6.02 1.21 -20.30
N SER A 128 6.06 1.97 -21.39
CA SER A 128 5.94 3.43 -21.32
C SER A 128 4.57 3.89 -20.83
N GLY A 129 3.49 3.27 -21.32
CA GLY A 129 2.12 3.56 -20.90
C GLY A 129 1.86 3.23 -19.43
N ALA A 130 2.29 2.06 -18.97
CA ALA A 130 2.14 1.66 -17.57
C ALA A 130 2.96 2.54 -16.62
N ILE A 131 4.21 2.87 -16.97
CA ILE A 131 5.03 3.80 -16.18
C ILE A 131 4.38 5.18 -16.12
N ALA A 132 3.89 5.71 -17.26
CA ALA A 132 3.21 6.99 -17.31
C ALA A 132 1.90 6.97 -16.49
N GLY A 133 1.12 5.90 -16.58
CA GLY A 133 -0.10 5.71 -15.80
C GLY A 133 0.16 5.69 -14.30
N HIS A 134 1.15 4.90 -13.85
CA HIS A 134 1.58 4.92 -12.45
C HIS A 134 2.06 6.29 -12.02
N LEU A 135 2.82 6.99 -12.89
CA LEU A 135 3.29 8.34 -12.62
C LEU A 135 2.14 9.30 -12.33
N VAL A 136 1.15 9.33 -13.22
CA VAL A 136 -0.05 10.17 -13.07
C VAL A 136 -0.84 9.77 -11.83
N ALA A 137 -1.10 8.48 -11.62
CA ALA A 137 -1.87 7.99 -10.48
C ALA A 137 -1.23 8.38 -9.14
N THR A 138 0.08 8.15 -8.98
CA THR A 138 0.77 8.52 -7.75
C THR A 138 0.88 10.04 -7.59
N SER A 139 1.09 10.81 -8.67
CA SER A 139 1.10 12.27 -8.59
C SER A 139 -0.25 12.81 -8.11
N ILE A 140 -1.37 12.28 -8.62
CA ILE A 140 -2.71 12.64 -8.15
C ILE A 140 -2.88 12.23 -6.68
N ALA A 141 -2.45 11.03 -6.29
CA ALA A 141 -2.55 10.58 -4.91
C ALA A 141 -1.76 11.46 -3.92
N ILE A 142 -0.53 11.88 -4.28
CA ILE A 142 0.30 12.74 -3.44
C ILE A 142 -0.28 14.14 -3.33
N LEU A 143 -0.62 14.76 -4.47
CA LEU A 143 -1.17 16.13 -4.49
C LEU A 143 -2.56 16.18 -3.84
N GLY A 144 -3.43 15.24 -4.21
CA GLY A 144 -4.77 15.09 -3.66
C GLY A 144 -4.75 14.76 -2.18
N GLY A 145 -3.92 13.81 -1.75
CA GLY A 145 -3.74 13.45 -0.34
C GLY A 145 -3.21 14.60 0.50
N GLY A 146 -2.19 15.31 0.01
CA GLY A 146 -1.65 16.49 0.69
C GLY A 146 -2.66 17.62 0.82
N PHE A 147 -3.47 17.88 -0.22
CA PHE A 147 -4.55 18.86 -0.15
C PHE A 147 -5.63 18.41 0.85
N LEU A 148 -6.10 17.16 0.74
CA LEU A 148 -7.20 16.63 1.53
C LEU A 148 -6.85 16.50 3.02
N ALA A 149 -5.59 16.23 3.35
CA ALA A 149 -5.10 16.18 4.73
C ALA A 149 -5.28 17.52 5.49
N ASN A 150 -5.37 18.65 4.80
CA ASN A 150 -5.64 19.95 5.43
C ASN A 150 -7.13 20.16 5.75
N TYR A 151 -8.03 19.39 5.15
CA TYR A 151 -9.49 19.59 5.27
C TYR A 151 -10.21 18.45 6.01
N ILE A 152 -9.62 17.26 6.08
CA ILE A 152 -10.22 16.09 6.74
C ILE A 152 -9.47 15.78 8.04
N SER A 153 -10.22 15.53 9.12
CA SER A 153 -9.64 15.12 10.39
C SER A 153 -9.12 13.68 10.34
N GLU A 154 -8.04 13.41 11.05
CA GLU A 154 -7.45 12.06 11.16
C GLU A 154 -8.47 11.01 11.64
N LYS A 155 -9.38 11.42 12.54
CA LYS A 155 -10.53 10.59 12.94
C LYS A 155 -11.36 10.14 11.75
N LEU A 156 -11.77 11.09 10.89
CA LEU A 156 -12.58 10.76 9.71
C LEU A 156 -11.81 9.87 8.73
N VAL A 157 -10.51 10.11 8.55
CA VAL A 157 -9.67 9.25 7.69
C VAL A 157 -9.62 7.82 8.24
N GLY A 158 -9.43 7.65 9.55
CA GLY A 158 -9.41 6.33 10.19
C GLY A 158 -10.76 5.61 10.13
N TYR A 159 -11.87 6.31 10.37
CA TYR A 159 -13.22 5.73 10.21
C TYR A 159 -13.50 5.32 8.77
N LEU A 160 -13.27 6.21 7.80
CA LEU A 160 -13.53 5.93 6.39
C LEU A 160 -12.63 4.80 5.88
N GLY A 161 -11.35 4.82 6.23
CA GLY A 161 -10.40 3.77 5.88
C GLY A 161 -10.79 2.43 6.48
N GLY A 162 -11.15 2.41 7.76
CA GLY A 162 -11.56 1.19 8.44
C GLY A 162 -12.87 0.60 7.91
N VAL A 163 -13.88 1.43 7.66
CA VAL A 163 -15.13 1.01 7.00
C VAL A 163 -14.84 0.46 5.60
N LEU A 164 -13.99 1.12 4.83
CA LEU A 164 -13.63 0.67 3.49
C LEU A 164 -12.92 -0.69 3.52
N PHE A 165 -12.01 -0.91 4.47
CA PHE A 165 -11.37 -2.21 4.66
C PHE A 165 -12.38 -3.31 5.03
N LEU A 166 -13.36 -3.03 5.89
CA LEU A 166 -14.41 -3.99 6.22
C LEU A 166 -15.29 -4.31 5.01
N ILE A 167 -15.65 -3.30 4.20
CA ILE A 167 -16.39 -3.51 2.95
C ILE A 167 -15.60 -4.42 2.01
N PHE A 168 -14.29 -4.17 1.82
CA PHE A 168 -13.46 -5.03 0.99
C PHE A 168 -13.29 -6.43 1.57
N ALA A 169 -13.21 -6.59 2.89
CA ALA A 169 -13.15 -7.91 3.52
C ALA A 169 -14.42 -8.72 3.19
N VAL A 170 -15.60 -8.10 3.34
CA VAL A 170 -16.89 -8.74 3.03
C VAL A 170 -17.02 -9.03 1.54
N ALA A 171 -16.66 -8.08 0.68
CA ALA A 171 -16.72 -8.27 -0.77
C ALA A 171 -15.78 -9.38 -1.26
N THR A 172 -14.58 -9.47 -0.68
CA THR A 172 -13.63 -10.57 -0.97
C THR A 172 -14.18 -11.90 -0.47
N LEU A 173 -14.81 -11.94 0.71
CA LEU A 173 -15.44 -13.15 1.26
C LEU A 173 -16.59 -13.68 0.38
N PHE A 174 -17.35 -12.79 -0.26
CA PHE A 174 -18.40 -13.15 -1.21
C PHE A 174 -17.89 -13.41 -2.64
N GLY A 175 -16.57 -13.36 -2.87
CA GLY A 175 -15.98 -13.61 -4.19
C GLY A 175 -16.35 -12.56 -5.24
N VAL A 176 -16.62 -11.32 -4.81
CA VAL A 176 -16.86 -10.20 -5.75
C VAL A 176 -15.58 -9.83 -6.50
N PHE A 177 -14.40 -10.16 -5.95
CA PHE A 177 -13.08 -9.74 -6.41
C PHE A 177 -12.05 -10.86 -6.50
#